data_AF-A0A369VT67-F1
#
_entry.id   AF-A0A369VT67-F1
#
_cell.length_a   1.000
_cell.length_b   1.000
_cell.length_c   1.000
_cell.angle_alpha   90.00
_cell.angle_beta   90.00
_cell.angle_gamma   90.00
#
_symmetry.space_group_name_H-M   'P 1'
#
loop_
_entity.id
_entity.type
_entity.pdbx_description
1 polymer ?
#
loop_
_entity_poly.entity_id
_entity_poly.type
_entity_poly.pdbx_seq_one_letter_code
_entity_poly.pdbx_strand_id
1 'polypeptide(L)' 'MSAIRPATEQDATAILTSIDCLREARNLLRQAGASKAARAVATAMKSAEGAERHVRHRIRRTQAA' A
#
# COMPACT_ATOMS: atom_id res chain seq x y z
N MET A 1 -8.84 24.62 5.58
CA MET A 1 -9.13 23.25 6.03
C MET A 1 -9.56 22.46 4.81
N SER A 2 -8.67 21.67 4.20
CA SER A 2 -9.05 20.89 3.01
C SER A 2 -9.96 19.74 3.42
N ALA A 3 -11.10 19.59 2.72
CA ALA A 3 -12.00 18.47 2.93
C ALA A 3 -11.19 17.17 2.77
N ILE A 4 -11.15 16.35 3.82
CA ILE A 4 -10.52 15.04 3.77
C ILE A 4 -11.36 14.22 2.79
N ARG A 5 -10.87 14.05 1.55
CA ARG A 5 -11.57 13.33 0.48
C ARG A 5 -11.94 11.94 0.99
N PRO A 6 -13.21 11.52 0.99
CA PRO A 6 -13.62 10.23 1.56
C PRO A 6 -12.80 9.10 0.95
N ALA A 7 -12.37 8.15 1.78
CA ALA A 7 -11.68 6.96 1.29
C ALA A 7 -12.70 6.04 0.64
N THR A 8 -12.36 5.50 -0.52
CA THR A 8 -13.23 4.66 -1.34
C THR A 8 -12.70 3.23 -1.43
N GLU A 9 -13.57 2.29 -1.80
CA GLU A 9 -13.15 0.90 -2.10
C GLU A 9 -12.13 0.84 -3.26
N GLN A 10 -12.21 1.80 -4.19
CA GLN A 10 -11.21 1.96 -5.26
C GLN A 10 -9.83 2.31 -4.69
N ASP A 11 -9.75 3.16 -3.66
CA ASP A 11 -8.48 3.46 -2.98
C ASP A 11 -7.91 2.22 -2.31
N ALA A 12 -8.77 1.41 -1.66
CA ALA A 12 -8.35 0.16 -1.03
C ALA A 12 -7.79 -0.82 -2.09
N THR A 13 -8.49 -0.95 -3.22
CA THR A 13 -8.08 -1.80 -4.34
C THR A 13 -6.74 -1.35 -4.93
N ALA A 14 -6.55 -0.06 -5.19
CA ALA A 14 -5.30 0.48 -5.72
C ALA A 14 -4.10 0.24 -4.80
N ILE A 15 -4.30 0.35 -3.48
CA ILE A 15 -3.26 0.05 -2.49
C ILE A 15 -2.91 -1.43 -2.50
N LEU A 16 -3.90 -2.32 -2.54
CA LEU A 16 -3.67 -3.76 -2.61
C LEU A 16 -2.88 -4.14 -3.88
N THR A 17 -3.28 -3.62 -5.04
CA THR A 17 -2.54 -3.81 -6.29
C THR A 17 -1.09 -3.31 -6.16
N SER A 18 -0.88 -2.16 -5.52
CA SER A 18 0.48 -1.62 -5.30
C SER A 18 1.32 -2.54 -4.40
N ILE A 19 0.73 -3.13 -3.36
CA ILE A 19 1.41 -4.10 -2.49
C ILE A 19 1.86 -5.32 -3.30
N ASP A 20 1.03 -5.83 -4.20
CA ASP A 20 1.35 -6.99 -5.03
C ASP A 20 2.47 -6.67 -6.04
N CYS A 21 2.42 -5.51 -6.70
CA CYS A 21 3.51 -5.04 -7.55
C CYS A 21 4.84 -4.92 -6.78
N LEU A 22 4.81 -4.41 -5.54
CA LEU A 22 6.00 -4.32 -4.71
C LEU A 22 6.54 -5.70 -4.31
N ARG A 23 5.67 -6.69 -4.06
CA ARG A 23 6.09 -8.07 -3.79
C ARG A 23 6.83 -8.67 -4.99
N GLU A 24 6.26 -8.49 -6.18
CA GLU A 24 6.86 -8.96 -7.42
C GLU A 24 8.22 -8.28 -7.69
N ALA A 25 8.26 -6.95 -7.61
CA ALA A 25 9.48 -6.17 -7.77
C ALA A 25 10.58 -6.61 -6.78
N ARG A 26 10.23 -6.83 -5.51
CA ARG A 26 11.16 -7.32 -4.50
C ARG A 26 11.73 -8.69 -4.88
N ASN A 27 10.90 -9.60 -5.37
CA ASN A 27 11.33 -10.95 -5.75
C ASN A 27 12.33 -10.90 -6.92
N LEU A 28 12.02 -10.11 -7.96
CA LEU A 28 12.91 -9.90 -9.10
C LEU A 28 14.25 -9.29 -8.66
N LEU A 29 14.22 -8.27 -7.79
CA LEU A 29 15.45 -7.64 -7.26
C LEU A 29 16.30 -8.61 -6.43
N ARG A 30 15.66 -9.51 -5.66
CA ARG A 30 16.39 -10.56 -4.93
C ARG A 30 17.05 -11.56 -5.87
N GLN A 31 16.34 -11.99 -6.91
CA GLN A 31 16.88 -12.91 -7.93
C GLN A 31 18.06 -12.29 -8.68
N ALA A 32 18.01 -10.99 -8.96
CA ALA A 32 19.09 -10.24 -9.60
C ALA A 32 20.27 -9.88 -8.66
N GLY A 33 20.24 -10.29 -7.38
CA GLY A 33 21.29 -9.95 -6.40
C GLY A 33 21.28 -8.48 -5.93
N ALA A 34 20.27 -7.70 -6.31
CA ALA A 34 20.14 -6.27 -5.97
C ALA A 34 19.61 -6.08 -4.53
N SER A 35 20.36 -6.52 -3.53
CA SER A 35 19.96 -6.59 -2.13
C SER A 35 19.52 -5.26 -1.51
N LYS A 36 20.22 -4.15 -1.82
CA LYS A 36 19.87 -2.81 -1.35
C LYS A 36 18.51 -2.35 -1.89
N ALA A 37 18.26 -2.56 -3.19
CA ALA A 37 17.00 -2.22 -3.82
C ALA A 37 15.85 -3.07 -3.27
N ALA A 38 16.06 -4.39 -3.11
CA ALA A 38 15.07 -5.28 -2.49
C ALA A 38 14.70 -4.83 -1.06
N ARG A 39 15.67 -4.33 -0.29
CA ARG A 39 15.43 -3.79 1.06
C ARG A 39 14.61 -2.50 1.02
N ALA A 40 14.89 -1.60 0.07
CA ALA A 40 14.11 -0.38 -0.12
C ALA A 40 12.65 -0.70 -0.47
N VAL A 41 12.42 -1.67 -1.37
CA VAL A 41 11.07 -2.15 -1.70
C VAL A 41 10.38 -2.76 -0.46
N ALA A 42 11.09 -3.53 0.36
CA ALA A 42 10.52 -4.06 1.61
C ALA A 42 10.08 -2.95 2.58
N THR A 43 10.78 -1.83 2.64
CA THR A 43 10.35 -0.65 3.41
C THR A 43 9.11 0.01 2.79
N ALA A 44 9.09 0.16 1.47
CA ALA A 44 7.93 0.72 0.76
C ALA A 44 6.66 -0.14 0.97
N MET A 45 6.79 -1.48 0.99
CA MET A 45 5.69 -2.40 1.29
C MET A 45 5.08 -2.13 2.68
N LYS A 46 5.91 -1.97 3.72
CA LYS A 46 5.41 -1.66 5.08
C LYS A 46 4.61 -0.35 5.12
N SER A 47 5.02 0.63 4.32
CA SER A 47 4.29 1.90 4.17
C SER A 47 2.93 1.67 3.49
N ALA A 48 2.89 0.91 2.40
CA ALA A 48 1.66 0.57 1.69
C ALA A 48 0.68 -0.24 2.56
N GLU A 49 1.17 -1.19 3.37
CA GLU A 49 0.37 -1.91 4.36
C GLU A 49 -0.23 -0.98 5.42
N GLY A 50 0.54 0.04 5.86
CA GLY A 50 0.02 1.08 6.74
C GLY A 50 -1.09 1.91 6.09
N ALA A 51 -0.91 2.28 4.82
CA ALA A 51 -1.91 3.00 4.04
C ALA A 51 -3.20 2.17 3.87
N GLU A 52 -3.09 0.86 3.63
CA GLU A 52 -4.23 -0.06 3.53
C GLU A 52 -5.06 -0.05 4.82
N ARG A 53 -4.41 -0.17 5.98
CA ARG A 53 -5.08 -0.09 7.29
C ARG A 53 -5.80 1.24 7.48
N HIS A 54 -5.17 2.35 7.10
CA HIS A 54 -5.76 3.68 7.21
C HIS A 54 -6.98 3.84 6.29
N VAL A 55 -6.89 3.40 5.05
CA VAL A 55 -8.01 3.48 4.09
C VAL A 55 -9.18 2.62 4.54
N ARG A 56 -8.94 1.37 4.96
CA ARG A 56 -10.00 0.49 5.50
C ARG A 56 -10.68 1.08 6.73
N HIS A 57 -9.89 1.65 7.65
CA HIS A 57 -10.44 2.33 8.82
C HIS A 57 -11.34 3.51 8.43
N ARG A 58 -10.90 4.30 7.43
CA ARG A 58 -11.67 5.44 6.93
C ARG A 58 -12.95 5.01 6.22
N ILE A 59 -12.92 3.99 5.36
CA ILE A 59 -14.12 3.42 4.72
C ILE A 59 -15.14 3.01 5.78
N ARG A 60 -14.72 2.21 6.79
CA ARG A 60 -15.58 1.78 7.89
C ARG A 60 -16.21 2.95 8.64
N ARG A 61 -15.42 3.98 8.95
CA ARG A 61 -15.92 5.19 9.63
C ARG A 61 -16.95 5.95 8.79
N THR A 62 -16.80 5.93 7.47
CA THR A 62 -17.69 6.66 6.55
C THR A 62 -18.97 5.87 6.26
N GLN A 63 -18.94 4.53 6.32
CA GLN A 63 -20.12 3.66 6.18
C GLN A 63 -20.97 3.55 7.46
N ALA A 64 -20.37 3.82 8.62
CA ALA A 64 -21.05 3.76 9.92
C ALA A 64 -21.69 5.11 10.36
N ALA A 65 -21.60 6.14 9.51
CA ALA A 65 -22.16 7.47 9.73
C ALA A 65 -23.33 7.71 8.77
#